data_AF-A0A348MV89-F1
#
_entry.id   AF-A0A348MV89-F1
#
_cell.length_a   1.000
_cell.length_b   1.000
_cell.length_c   1.000
_cell.angle_alpha   90.00
_cell.angle_beta   90.00
_cell.angle_gamma   90.00
#
_symmetry.space_group_name_H-M   'P 1'
#
loop_
_entity.id
_entity.type
_entity.pdbx_description
1 polymer ?
#
loop_
_entity_poly.entity_id
_entity_poly.type
_entity_poly.pdbx_seq_one_letter_code
_entity_poly.pdbx_strand_id
1 'polypeptide(L)'
;MKNLLLIIASFLVLYGANATELPQDDNKVHLGVASCAASMCHGSVNSRQVSDVLQNEYIVWSREDAHSQAYQTLLTAESKSIAKKLGLKNAETASICLDCHSDNVKPEYRGDQFQISDGVSCESCHGGGADYISSHTNTSIHRDVNLSKGLYPTDDAQSRAKLCLSCHLGNSDKQATHDIMGAGHPRLAFELDTFTILQPLHYVLDDDYKKNKWFADSYVTWVYGQLEASRATLQLIESNLIDNTSLFPELSLFDCHSCHHPMSDLKWTQAKGQGFKPGTVRLNDGNLKMLMVIASSAGKDKSLHLHLTSMSQGLNDKQQLLSSVAQINRVIESIQKVLAEQSPSVRKNAAKHTLRQILSMGAKGQFSDYIAA
;
A
#
# COMPACT_ATOMS: atom_id res chain seq x y z
N MET A 1 49.33 -41.29 -0.98
CA MET A 1 49.10 -40.02 -1.68
C MET A 1 47.62 -39.68 -1.53
N LYS A 2 47.33 -38.43 -1.14
CA LYS A 2 46.07 -37.97 -0.53
C LYS A 2 44.92 -37.89 -1.55
N ASN A 3 43.76 -38.45 -1.19
CA ASN A 3 42.49 -38.21 -1.88
C ASN A 3 41.94 -36.84 -1.46
N LEU A 4 41.81 -35.93 -2.42
CA LEU A 4 41.27 -34.58 -2.24
C LEU A 4 39.77 -34.61 -2.61
N LEU A 5 38.88 -34.64 -1.61
CA LEU A 5 37.45 -34.36 -1.82
C LEU A 5 37.29 -32.85 -2.06
N LEU A 6 36.85 -32.46 -3.25
CA LEU A 6 36.32 -31.13 -3.52
C LEU A 6 34.90 -31.03 -2.94
N ILE A 7 34.76 -30.28 -1.85
CA ILE A 7 33.46 -29.83 -1.35
C ILE A 7 33.07 -28.60 -2.17
N ILE A 8 32.12 -28.74 -3.09
CA ILE A 8 31.46 -27.63 -3.76
C ILE A 8 30.43 -27.07 -2.77
N ALA A 9 30.82 -26.05 -2.01
CA ALA A 9 29.89 -25.27 -1.20
C ALA A 9 29.04 -24.40 -2.15
N SER A 10 27.83 -24.87 -2.47
CA SER A 10 26.81 -24.02 -3.07
C SER A 10 26.40 -22.97 -2.05
N PHE A 11 26.92 -21.75 -2.19
CA PHE A 11 26.36 -20.57 -1.54
C PHE A 11 24.98 -20.31 -2.14
N LEU A 12 23.93 -20.87 -1.53
CA LEU A 12 22.59 -20.32 -1.66
C LEU A 12 22.62 -18.94 -0.99
N VAL A 13 22.74 -17.89 -1.80
CA VAL A 13 22.42 -16.53 -1.38
C VAL A 13 20.91 -16.52 -1.15
N LEU A 14 20.51 -16.74 0.10
CA LEU A 14 19.19 -16.35 0.59
C LEU A 14 19.12 -14.83 0.45
N TYR A 15 18.54 -14.34 -0.64
CA TYR A 15 18.01 -12.98 -0.70
C TYR A 15 16.91 -12.91 0.36
N GLY A 16 17.29 -12.53 1.59
CA GLY A 16 16.34 -11.98 2.53
C GLY A 16 15.71 -10.78 1.85
N ALA A 17 14.38 -10.77 1.75
CA ALA A 17 13.63 -9.61 1.31
C ALA A 17 13.82 -8.51 2.36
N ASN A 18 14.93 -7.76 2.26
CA ASN A 18 15.03 -6.47 2.91
C ASN A 18 13.90 -5.63 2.32
N ALA A 19 12.94 -5.27 3.16
CA ALA A 19 11.78 -4.52 2.71
C ALA A 19 12.27 -3.18 2.14
N THR A 20 12.00 -2.91 0.86
CA THR A 20 12.40 -1.67 0.19
C THR A 20 11.92 -0.46 1.00
N GLU A 21 12.84 0.43 1.37
CA GLU A 21 12.55 1.67 2.09
C GLU A 21 11.64 2.56 1.26
N LEU A 22 10.68 3.23 1.91
CA LEU A 22 9.75 4.12 1.19
C LEU A 22 10.50 5.40 0.74
N PRO A 23 10.14 5.99 -0.41
CA PRO A 23 10.80 7.20 -0.92
C PRO A 23 10.91 8.34 0.10
N GLN A 24 9.87 8.57 0.90
CA GLN A 24 9.88 9.64 1.93
C GLN A 24 10.98 9.49 3.00
N ASP A 25 11.48 8.26 3.20
CA ASP A 25 12.37 7.85 4.27
C ASP A 25 13.74 7.42 3.73
N ASP A 26 13.94 7.48 2.41
CA ASP A 26 15.13 6.95 1.71
C ASP A 26 16.44 7.71 2.03
N ASN A 27 16.32 8.86 2.70
CA ASN A 27 17.42 9.77 3.04
C ASN A 27 18.27 10.16 1.81
N LYS A 28 17.63 10.27 0.64
CA LYS A 28 18.21 10.70 -0.63
C LYS A 28 17.76 12.10 -0.98
N VAL A 29 18.54 12.80 -1.80
CA VAL A 29 18.15 14.13 -2.26
C VAL A 29 17.09 14.03 -3.36
N HIS A 30 15.92 14.61 -3.10
CA HIS A 30 14.83 14.79 -4.05
C HIS A 30 15.06 16.10 -4.80
N LEU A 31 15.30 16.02 -6.10
CA LEU A 31 15.70 17.16 -6.93
C LEU A 31 14.54 18.12 -7.24
N GLY A 32 13.30 17.63 -7.25
CA GLY A 32 12.10 18.36 -7.66
C GLY A 32 11.66 18.05 -9.08
N VAL A 33 10.36 18.23 -9.35
CA VAL A 33 9.73 17.82 -10.63
C VAL A 33 10.37 18.47 -11.85
N ALA A 34 10.88 19.70 -11.70
CA ALA A 34 11.54 20.42 -12.79
C ALA A 34 12.76 19.66 -13.36
N SER A 35 13.44 18.81 -12.57
CA SER A 35 14.55 17.99 -13.09
C SER A 35 14.09 16.90 -14.07
N CYS A 36 12.81 16.54 -14.06
CA CYS A 36 12.20 15.55 -14.93
C CYS A 36 11.47 16.20 -16.13
N ALA A 37 10.98 17.43 -15.96
CA ALA A 37 9.99 18.09 -16.82
C ALA A 37 10.53 18.67 -18.14
N ALA A 38 11.82 18.55 -18.45
CA ALA A 38 12.36 19.04 -19.72
C ALA A 38 11.76 18.25 -20.91
N SER A 39 11.52 18.91 -22.05
CA SER A 39 10.89 18.28 -23.22
C SER A 39 11.70 17.15 -23.86
N MET A 40 13.01 17.09 -23.60
CA MET A 40 13.90 15.98 -24.01
C MET A 40 13.98 14.85 -22.98
N CYS A 41 13.36 15.04 -21.81
CA CYS A 41 13.29 14.08 -20.71
C CYS A 41 11.86 13.52 -20.63
N HIS A 42 11.05 13.93 -19.65
CA HIS A 42 9.69 13.45 -19.45
C HIS A 42 8.60 14.51 -19.69
N GLY A 43 8.95 15.70 -20.19
CA GLY A 43 8.03 16.82 -20.43
C GLY A 43 7.69 17.11 -21.89
N SER A 44 7.76 16.11 -22.76
CA SER A 44 7.24 16.23 -24.13
C SER A 44 5.72 16.41 -24.08
N VAL A 45 5.16 17.31 -24.91
CA VAL A 45 3.70 17.54 -24.95
C VAL A 45 2.94 16.31 -25.44
N ASN A 46 3.53 15.56 -26.36
CA ASN A 46 2.99 14.30 -26.88
C ASN A 46 3.95 13.16 -26.56
N SER A 47 3.41 11.95 -26.42
CA SER A 47 4.21 10.73 -26.32
C SER A 47 5.11 10.58 -27.54
N ARG A 48 6.39 10.28 -27.30
CA ARG A 48 7.38 10.05 -28.35
C ARG A 48 7.36 8.60 -28.81
N GLN A 49 7.49 8.41 -30.12
CA GLN A 49 7.48 7.09 -30.76
C GLN A 49 8.89 6.52 -31.00
N VAL A 50 9.93 7.30 -30.72
CA VAL A 50 11.34 6.98 -31.02
C VAL A 50 12.17 6.68 -29.76
N SER A 51 11.50 6.53 -28.62
CA SER A 51 12.11 6.24 -27.31
C SER A 51 11.42 5.02 -26.71
N ASP A 52 12.14 4.30 -25.84
CA ASP A 52 11.61 3.16 -25.07
C ASP A 52 10.65 3.60 -23.94
N VAL A 53 10.51 4.91 -23.72
CA VAL A 53 9.55 5.51 -22.78
C VAL A 53 8.73 6.59 -23.48
N LEU A 54 7.60 7.00 -22.89
CA LEU A 54 6.68 7.92 -23.55
C LEU A 54 7.24 9.34 -23.59
N GLN A 55 8.09 9.70 -22.63
CA GLN A 55 8.71 11.02 -22.48
C GLN A 55 7.72 12.17 -22.29
N ASN A 56 6.46 11.88 -21.97
CA ASN A 56 5.40 12.84 -21.66
C ASN A 56 4.78 12.62 -20.27
N GLU A 57 5.42 11.82 -19.42
CA GLU A 57 4.93 11.42 -18.09
C GLU A 57 4.70 12.65 -17.18
N TYR A 58 5.52 13.70 -17.28
CA TYR A 58 5.28 14.96 -16.55
C TYR A 58 3.97 15.65 -16.98
N ILE A 59 3.62 15.59 -18.26
CA ILE A 59 2.38 16.20 -18.77
C ILE A 59 1.17 15.41 -18.28
N VAL A 60 1.25 14.08 -18.27
CA VAL A 60 0.20 13.22 -17.70
C VAL A 60 0.03 13.53 -16.21
N TRP A 61 1.13 13.54 -15.44
CA TRP A 61 1.11 13.86 -14.02
C TRP A 61 0.50 15.23 -13.73
N SER A 62 0.99 16.29 -14.40
CA SER A 62 0.60 17.67 -14.11
C SER A 62 -0.84 18.02 -14.53
N ARG A 63 -1.45 17.24 -15.44
CA ARG A 63 -2.77 17.58 -16.02
C ARG A 63 -3.86 16.60 -15.67
N GLU A 64 -3.53 15.34 -15.50
CA GLU A 64 -4.51 14.24 -15.39
C GLU A 64 -4.42 13.54 -14.04
N ASP A 65 -3.27 13.60 -13.36
CA ASP A 65 -3.07 12.92 -12.09
C ASP A 65 -3.48 13.79 -10.89
N ALA A 66 -4.35 13.24 -10.03
CA ALA A 66 -4.77 13.86 -8.78
C ALA A 66 -3.62 14.09 -7.79
N HIS A 67 -2.54 13.31 -7.90
CA HIS A 67 -1.34 13.45 -7.06
C HIS A 67 -0.68 14.83 -7.20
N SER A 68 -0.68 15.41 -8.41
CA SER A 68 -0.17 16.77 -8.64
C SER A 68 -0.99 17.87 -7.96
N GLN A 69 -2.26 17.57 -7.61
CA GLN A 69 -3.18 18.49 -6.94
C GLN A 69 -3.25 18.25 -5.42
N ALA A 70 -2.52 17.27 -4.90
CA ALA A 70 -2.62 16.86 -3.50
C ALA A 70 -2.29 18.02 -2.54
N TYR A 71 -1.24 18.80 -2.81
CA TYR A 71 -0.89 19.98 -2.00
C TYR A 71 -1.97 21.06 -2.06
N GLN A 72 -2.57 21.29 -3.24
CA GLN A 72 -3.63 22.30 -3.41
C GLN A 72 -4.85 21.98 -2.56
N THR A 73 -5.13 20.69 -2.32
CA THR A 73 -6.19 20.26 -1.39
C THR A 73 -5.97 20.82 0.02
N LEU A 74 -4.72 20.97 0.48
CA LEU A 74 -4.41 21.52 1.80
C LEU A 74 -4.73 23.01 1.92
N LEU A 75 -4.80 23.74 0.80
CA LEU A 75 -5.10 25.18 0.77
C LEU A 75 -6.60 25.49 0.80
N THR A 76 -7.46 24.48 0.65
CA THR A 76 -8.92 24.62 0.66
C THR A 76 -9.46 25.08 2.02
N ALA A 77 -10.70 25.60 2.03
CA ALA A 77 -11.34 26.02 3.27
C ALA A 77 -11.61 24.83 4.21
N GLU A 78 -11.92 23.67 3.62
CA GLU A 78 -12.15 22.40 4.30
C GLU A 78 -10.89 21.94 5.04
N SER A 79 -9.74 21.87 4.36
CA SER A 79 -8.46 21.49 4.97
C SER A 79 -8.02 22.45 6.06
N LYS A 80 -8.20 23.77 5.85
CA LYS A 80 -7.95 24.78 6.90
C LYS A 80 -8.86 24.58 8.11
N SER A 81 -10.13 24.23 7.89
CA SER A 81 -11.05 23.90 8.99
C SER A 81 -10.64 22.64 9.73
N ILE A 82 -10.15 21.61 9.04
CA ILE A 82 -9.64 20.37 9.65
C ILE A 82 -8.43 20.72 10.54
N ALA A 83 -7.43 21.41 9.99
CA ALA A 83 -6.23 21.84 10.74
C ALA A 83 -6.60 22.64 11.99
N LYS A 84 -7.54 23.60 11.88
CA LYS A 84 -8.02 24.38 13.01
C LYS A 84 -8.64 23.52 14.11
N LYS A 85 -9.49 22.54 13.76
CA LYS A 85 -10.12 21.63 14.74
C LYS A 85 -9.09 20.73 15.43
N LEU A 86 -8.01 20.38 14.72
CA LEU A 86 -6.87 19.63 15.26
C LEU A 86 -5.88 20.49 16.05
N GLY A 87 -6.11 21.81 16.16
CA GLY A 87 -5.19 22.73 16.84
C GLY A 87 -3.88 22.98 16.08
N LEU A 88 -3.83 22.65 14.80
CA LEU A 88 -2.69 22.90 13.93
C LEU A 88 -2.73 24.34 13.40
N LYS A 89 -1.55 24.92 13.16
CA LYS A 89 -1.44 26.28 12.61
C LYS A 89 -2.11 26.38 11.24
N ASN A 90 -1.74 25.49 10.32
CA ASN A 90 -2.22 25.42 8.94
C ASN A 90 -2.03 23.99 8.41
N ALA A 91 -2.87 23.56 7.46
CA ALA A 91 -2.76 22.24 6.84
C ALA A 91 -1.52 22.12 5.94
N GLU A 92 -1.24 23.14 5.13
CA GLU A 92 -0.17 23.15 4.11
C GLU A 92 1.26 23.20 4.67
N THR A 93 1.41 23.30 5.99
CA THR A 93 2.70 23.29 6.68
C THR A 93 2.81 22.20 7.74
N ALA A 94 1.72 21.50 8.05
CA ALA A 94 1.71 20.47 9.08
C ALA A 94 2.21 19.14 8.50
N SER A 95 3.24 18.55 9.12
CA SER A 95 3.84 17.29 8.65
C SER A 95 2.77 16.21 8.46
N ILE A 96 1.89 16.05 9.45
CA ILE A 96 0.80 15.05 9.42
C ILE A 96 -0.12 15.15 8.19
N CYS A 97 -0.25 16.33 7.58
CA CYS A 97 -0.98 16.53 6.34
C CYS A 97 -0.07 16.32 5.12
N LEU A 98 1.13 16.89 5.17
CA LEU A 98 2.13 16.84 4.10
C LEU A 98 2.62 15.43 3.82
N ASP A 99 2.67 14.55 4.83
CA ASP A 99 3.13 13.17 4.71
C ASP A 99 2.36 12.39 3.63
N CYS A 100 1.08 12.71 3.38
CA CYS A 100 0.29 12.10 2.30
C CYS A 100 0.00 13.04 1.12
N HIS A 101 0.11 14.36 1.31
CA HIS A 101 -0.29 15.36 0.32
C HIS A 101 0.90 16.03 -0.40
N SER A 102 2.13 15.62 -0.09
CA SER A 102 3.34 16.17 -0.67
C SER A 102 4.49 15.17 -0.63
N ASP A 103 5.54 15.46 -1.38
CA ASP A 103 6.86 14.88 -1.22
C ASP A 103 7.56 15.31 0.08
N ASN A 104 7.08 14.89 1.26
CA ASN A 104 7.47 15.46 2.54
C ASN A 104 8.80 14.90 3.12
N VAL A 105 9.89 14.96 2.35
CA VAL A 105 11.23 14.64 2.86
C VAL A 105 11.80 15.75 3.75
N LYS A 106 12.77 15.42 4.61
CA LYS A 106 13.43 16.40 5.48
C LYS A 106 14.12 17.53 4.68
N PRO A 107 14.22 18.76 5.22
CA PRO A 107 14.79 19.90 4.48
C PRO A 107 16.18 19.67 3.89
N GLU A 108 17.06 18.92 4.56
CA GLU A 108 18.40 18.58 4.09
C GLU A 108 18.42 17.68 2.84
N TYR A 109 17.30 17.02 2.54
CA TYR A 109 17.11 16.15 1.39
C TYR A 109 16.35 16.81 0.25
N ARG A 110 16.09 18.12 0.33
CA ARG A 110 15.41 18.87 -0.72
C ARG A 110 16.44 19.55 -1.62
N GLY A 111 16.46 19.18 -2.89
CA GLY A 111 17.35 19.75 -3.90
C GLY A 111 16.93 21.14 -4.36
N ASP A 112 17.77 21.78 -5.18
CA ASP A 112 17.60 23.19 -5.58
C ASP A 112 16.30 23.49 -6.33
N GLN A 113 15.73 22.50 -7.03
CA GLN A 113 14.47 22.66 -7.78
C GLN A 113 13.26 22.06 -7.05
N PHE A 114 13.45 21.57 -5.83
CA PHE A 114 12.39 20.95 -5.04
C PHE A 114 11.33 21.98 -4.64
N GLN A 115 10.05 21.65 -4.87
CA GLN A 115 8.93 22.45 -4.41
C GLN A 115 7.94 21.57 -3.67
N ILE A 116 7.73 21.85 -2.38
CA ILE A 116 6.72 21.12 -1.58
C ILE A 116 5.30 21.32 -2.14
N SER A 117 5.08 22.42 -2.87
CA SER A 117 3.80 22.71 -3.50
C SER A 117 3.50 21.87 -4.75
N ASP A 118 4.47 21.09 -5.24
CA ASP A 118 4.25 20.17 -6.37
C ASP A 118 3.33 19.00 -5.97
N GLY A 119 3.04 18.81 -4.67
CA GLY A 119 2.19 17.72 -4.21
C GLY A 119 2.93 16.39 -4.18
N VAL A 120 2.21 15.29 -4.43
CA VAL A 120 2.82 13.96 -4.54
C VAL A 120 3.53 13.91 -5.89
N SER A 121 4.85 14.07 -5.83
CA SER A 121 5.72 14.34 -6.97
C SER A 121 6.20 13.04 -7.64
N CYS A 122 6.99 13.16 -8.71
CA CYS A 122 7.66 12.00 -9.32
C CYS A 122 8.48 11.21 -8.29
N GLU A 123 9.24 11.92 -7.44
CA GLU A 123 10.17 11.33 -6.48
C GLU A 123 9.46 10.79 -5.23
N SER A 124 8.23 11.23 -4.95
CA SER A 124 7.36 10.57 -3.94
C SER A 124 7.05 9.12 -4.28
N CYS A 125 7.09 8.75 -5.56
CA CYS A 125 6.91 7.38 -6.03
C CYS A 125 8.22 6.72 -6.44
N HIS A 126 9.13 7.45 -7.09
CA HIS A 126 10.36 6.91 -7.68
C HIS A 126 11.59 6.97 -6.77
N GLY A 127 11.53 7.61 -5.60
CA GLY A 127 12.70 7.85 -4.74
C GLY A 127 13.50 9.09 -5.15
N GLY A 128 14.40 9.54 -4.29
CA GLY A 128 15.24 10.70 -4.54
C GLY A 128 16.14 10.52 -5.77
N GLY A 129 15.97 11.39 -6.76
CA GLY A 129 16.57 11.27 -8.08
C GLY A 129 18.06 11.59 -8.14
N ALA A 130 18.63 12.26 -7.15
CA ALA A 130 20.00 12.79 -7.22
C ALA A 130 21.06 11.73 -7.57
N ASP A 131 20.92 10.52 -7.03
CA ASP A 131 21.92 9.45 -7.17
C ASP A 131 21.78 8.66 -8.49
N TYR A 132 20.60 8.66 -9.11
CA TYR A 132 20.31 7.87 -10.33
C TYR A 132 19.96 8.70 -11.57
N ILE A 133 19.66 10.00 -11.46
CA ILE A 133 19.23 10.83 -12.59
C ILE A 133 20.29 10.91 -13.70
N SER A 134 21.58 10.83 -13.36
CA SER A 134 22.65 10.82 -14.38
C SER A 134 22.79 9.48 -15.09
N SER A 135 22.48 8.37 -14.41
CA SER A 135 22.63 7.02 -14.96
C SER A 135 21.37 6.49 -15.65
N HIS A 136 20.18 7.00 -15.33
CA HIS A 136 18.92 6.44 -15.85
C HIS A 136 18.74 6.60 -17.37
N THR A 137 19.39 7.59 -18.00
CA THR A 137 19.35 7.77 -19.45
C THR A 137 20.38 6.92 -20.19
N ASN A 138 21.30 6.27 -19.49
CA ASN A 138 22.35 5.48 -20.11
C ASN A 138 21.88 4.05 -20.35
N THR A 139 21.60 3.72 -21.61
CA THR A 139 21.11 2.39 -22.04
C THR A 139 22.09 1.25 -21.78
N SER A 140 23.37 1.54 -21.48
CA SER A 140 24.36 0.53 -21.09
C SER A 140 24.33 0.18 -19.60
N ILE A 141 23.59 0.94 -18.79
CA ILE A 141 23.47 0.70 -17.34
C ILE A 141 22.25 -0.17 -17.07
N HIS A 142 22.47 -1.31 -16.40
CA HIS A 142 21.39 -2.20 -16.00
C HIS A 142 20.52 -1.55 -14.92
N ARG A 143 19.21 -1.84 -14.94
CA ARG A 143 18.21 -1.29 -14.01
C ARG A 143 18.62 -1.44 -12.54
N ASP A 144 19.20 -2.56 -12.16
CA ASP A 144 19.61 -2.84 -10.76
C ASP A 144 20.61 -1.83 -10.20
N VAL A 145 21.38 -1.17 -11.05
CA VAL A 145 22.28 -0.09 -10.65
C VAL A 145 21.49 1.14 -10.20
N ASN A 146 20.41 1.50 -10.90
CA ASN A 146 19.57 2.61 -10.48
C ASN A 146 18.77 2.26 -9.23
N LEU A 147 18.32 1.01 -9.10
CA LEU A 147 17.66 0.53 -7.87
C LEU A 147 18.59 0.64 -6.66
N SER A 148 19.87 0.22 -6.78
CA SER A 148 20.83 0.33 -5.68
C SER A 148 21.22 1.78 -5.34
N LYS A 149 20.90 2.71 -6.23
CA LYS A 149 21.08 4.16 -6.05
C LYS A 149 19.86 4.86 -5.46
N GLY A 150 18.74 4.17 -5.25
CA GLY A 150 17.53 4.75 -4.64
C GLY A 150 16.31 4.83 -5.55
N LEU A 151 16.40 4.37 -6.82
CA LEU A 151 15.21 4.24 -7.65
C LEU A 151 14.27 3.21 -7.01
N TYR A 152 13.06 3.64 -6.67
CA TYR A 152 12.04 2.76 -6.13
C TYR A 152 11.45 1.87 -7.25
N PRO A 153 11.32 0.55 -7.05
CA PRO A 153 10.84 -0.39 -8.06
C PRO A 153 9.31 -0.35 -8.20
N THR A 154 8.76 0.76 -8.71
CA THR A 154 7.31 0.96 -8.88
C THR A 154 6.66 0.00 -9.89
N ASP A 155 7.45 -0.68 -10.73
CA ASP A 155 6.97 -1.74 -11.62
C ASP A 155 6.65 -3.04 -10.86
N ASP A 156 7.34 -3.33 -9.75
CA ASP A 156 7.08 -4.52 -8.91
C ASP A 156 5.81 -4.32 -8.08
N ALA A 157 4.80 -5.19 -8.21
CA ALA A 157 3.50 -4.94 -7.56
C ALA A 157 3.58 -5.05 -6.04
N GLN A 158 4.51 -5.83 -5.49
CA GLN A 158 4.66 -5.91 -4.05
C GLN A 158 5.21 -4.58 -3.50
N SER A 159 6.27 -4.06 -4.11
CA SER A 159 6.84 -2.75 -3.76
C SER A 159 5.84 -1.63 -4.04
N ARG A 160 5.16 -1.64 -5.19
CA ARG A 160 4.10 -0.69 -5.51
C ARG A 160 2.94 -0.75 -4.50
N ALA A 161 2.52 -1.94 -4.07
CA ALA A 161 1.50 -2.10 -3.02
C ALA A 161 1.94 -1.38 -1.74
N LYS A 162 3.18 -1.63 -1.29
CA LYS A 162 3.75 -1.01 -0.09
C LYS A 162 3.79 0.51 -0.21
N LEU A 163 4.23 1.02 -1.35
CA LEU A 163 4.27 2.45 -1.65
C LEU A 163 2.87 3.08 -1.57
N CYS A 164 1.92 2.59 -2.37
CA CYS A 164 0.59 3.19 -2.46
C CYS A 164 -0.17 3.11 -1.13
N LEU A 165 -0.14 1.97 -0.46
CA LEU A 165 -0.85 1.76 0.81
C LEU A 165 -0.25 2.55 1.97
N SER A 166 1.02 2.95 1.90
CA SER A 166 1.63 3.80 2.93
C SER A 166 0.89 5.12 3.14
N CYS A 167 0.25 5.67 2.09
CA CYS A 167 -0.59 6.87 2.16
C CYS A 167 -2.09 6.54 2.10
N HIS A 168 -2.49 5.58 1.25
CA HIS A 168 -3.90 5.29 0.98
C HIS A 168 -4.59 4.35 1.98
N LEU A 169 -3.84 3.76 2.89
CA LEU A 169 -4.35 3.05 4.07
C LEU A 169 -3.70 3.60 5.33
N GLY A 170 -2.39 3.86 5.25
CA GLY A 170 -1.56 4.35 6.33
C GLY A 170 -0.58 3.29 6.84
N ASN A 171 0.34 3.74 7.67
CA ASN A 171 1.30 2.93 8.42
C ASN A 171 1.48 3.54 9.82
N SER A 172 2.47 3.07 10.59
CA SER A 172 2.76 3.58 11.94
C SER A 172 3.02 5.09 12.02
N ASP A 173 3.50 5.68 10.93
CA ASP A 173 3.94 7.08 10.87
C ASP A 173 2.92 7.96 10.15
N LYS A 174 2.07 7.36 9.31
CA LYS A 174 1.04 8.04 8.52
C LYS A 174 -0.31 7.39 8.75
N GLN A 175 -1.18 8.03 9.51
CA GLN A 175 -2.52 7.50 9.74
C GLN A 175 -3.55 8.61 9.73
N ALA A 176 -4.63 8.41 8.96
CA ALA A 176 -5.86 9.16 9.15
C ALA A 176 -6.56 8.63 10.42
N THR A 177 -6.14 9.11 11.59
CA THR A 177 -6.70 8.70 12.89
C THR A 177 -8.17 9.11 13.04
N HIS A 178 -8.84 8.58 14.07
CA HIS A 178 -10.21 8.96 14.38
C HIS A 178 -10.35 10.47 14.65
N ASP A 179 -9.35 11.11 15.25
CA ASP A 179 -9.37 12.57 15.46
C ASP A 179 -9.29 13.34 14.14
N ILE A 180 -8.44 12.91 13.22
CA ILE A 180 -8.34 13.50 11.87
C ILE A 180 -9.66 13.32 11.10
N MET A 181 -10.27 12.14 11.18
CA MET A 181 -11.58 11.89 10.59
C MET A 181 -12.69 12.73 11.26
N GLY A 182 -12.67 12.83 12.59
CA GLY A 182 -13.61 13.64 13.38
C GLY A 182 -13.49 15.14 13.10
N ALA A 183 -12.29 15.61 12.72
CA ALA A 183 -12.08 16.97 12.23
C ALA A 183 -12.66 17.22 10.83
N GLY A 184 -12.92 16.17 10.05
CA GLY A 184 -13.59 16.22 8.75
C GLY A 184 -12.82 15.59 7.60
N HIS A 185 -11.68 14.94 7.85
CA HIS A 185 -10.97 14.20 6.82
C HIS A 185 -11.79 12.96 6.40
N PRO A 186 -11.93 12.66 5.10
CA PRO A 186 -12.64 11.47 4.66
C PRO A 186 -11.93 10.19 5.12
N ARG A 187 -12.68 9.11 5.31
CA ARG A 187 -12.06 7.79 5.46
C ARG A 187 -11.38 7.41 4.16
N LEU A 188 -10.17 6.89 4.25
CA LEU A 188 -9.43 6.39 3.09
C LEU A 188 -10.06 5.08 2.58
N ALA A 189 -10.18 4.96 1.25
CA ALA A 189 -10.64 3.76 0.57
C ALA A 189 -9.78 3.54 -0.67
N PHE A 190 -9.11 2.39 -0.74
CA PHE A 190 -8.16 2.10 -1.80
C PHE A 190 -8.04 0.60 -2.06
N GLU A 191 -7.93 0.25 -3.33
CA GLU A 191 -7.64 -1.10 -3.81
C GLU A 191 -6.63 -0.99 -4.95
N LEU A 192 -5.49 -1.68 -4.82
CA LEU A 192 -4.33 -1.46 -5.67
C LEU A 192 -4.62 -1.68 -7.16
N ASP A 193 -5.28 -2.79 -7.54
CA ASP A 193 -5.50 -3.11 -8.96
C ASP A 193 -6.48 -2.13 -9.60
N THR A 194 -7.59 -1.86 -8.92
CA THR A 194 -8.63 -0.90 -9.34
C THR A 194 -8.03 0.49 -9.55
N PHE A 195 -7.31 1.02 -8.56
CA PHE A 195 -6.71 2.35 -8.67
C PHE A 195 -5.46 2.37 -9.56
N THR A 196 -4.82 1.24 -9.85
CA THR A 196 -3.81 1.13 -10.91
C THR A 196 -4.43 1.34 -12.29
N ILE A 197 -5.66 0.88 -12.50
CA ILE A 197 -6.39 1.02 -13.78
C ILE A 197 -7.06 2.39 -13.90
N LEU A 198 -7.56 2.95 -12.80
CA LEU A 198 -8.29 4.22 -12.80
C LEU A 198 -7.38 5.46 -12.83
N GLN A 199 -6.12 5.34 -12.36
CA GLN A 199 -5.16 6.44 -12.47
C GLN A 199 -4.61 6.55 -13.90
N PRO A 200 -4.22 7.76 -14.35
CA PRO A 200 -3.49 7.90 -15.60
C PRO A 200 -2.18 7.09 -15.57
N LEU A 201 -1.99 6.23 -16.56
CA LEU A 201 -0.77 5.42 -16.64
C LEU A 201 0.42 6.27 -17.09
N HIS A 202 1.51 6.19 -16.35
CA HIS A 202 2.80 6.83 -16.66
C HIS A 202 3.75 5.88 -17.42
N TYR A 203 3.21 4.80 -17.97
CA TYR A 203 3.95 3.77 -18.70
C TYR A 203 3.03 3.06 -19.70
N VAL A 204 3.62 2.33 -20.65
CA VAL A 204 2.90 1.44 -21.56
C VAL A 204 3.39 0.00 -21.37
N LEU A 205 2.46 -0.95 -21.42
CA LEU A 205 2.73 -2.39 -21.31
C LEU A 205 2.96 -3.03 -22.70
N ASP A 206 4.00 -2.58 -23.38
CA ASP A 206 4.46 -3.18 -24.64
C ASP A 206 5.41 -4.37 -24.41
N ASP A 207 5.93 -4.93 -25.50
CA ASP A 207 6.80 -6.10 -25.44
C ASP A 207 8.17 -5.79 -24.82
N ASP A 208 8.66 -4.54 -24.95
CA ASP A 208 9.90 -4.11 -24.32
C ASP A 208 9.74 -4.03 -22.79
N TYR A 209 8.67 -3.39 -22.32
CA TYR A 209 8.35 -3.31 -20.90
C TYR A 209 8.27 -4.71 -20.29
N LYS A 210 7.52 -5.62 -20.92
CA LYS A 210 7.33 -7.00 -20.42
C LYS A 210 8.61 -7.83 -20.42
N LYS A 211 9.57 -7.50 -21.30
CA LYS A 211 10.86 -8.17 -21.39
C LYS A 211 11.83 -7.69 -20.31
N ASN A 212 11.85 -6.39 -20.03
CA ASN A 212 12.87 -5.76 -19.19
C ASN A 212 12.40 -5.50 -17.75
N LYS A 213 11.09 -5.44 -17.52
CA LYS A 213 10.48 -5.15 -16.22
C LYS A 213 9.54 -6.27 -15.83
N TRP A 214 9.31 -6.37 -14.53
CA TRP A 214 8.28 -7.26 -14.05
C TRP A 214 6.90 -6.70 -14.43
N PHE A 215 6.00 -7.57 -14.87
CA PHE A 215 4.60 -7.23 -15.10
C PHE A 215 3.72 -8.31 -14.48
N ALA A 216 2.78 -7.89 -13.64
CA ALA A 216 1.74 -8.75 -13.12
C ALA A 216 0.48 -8.68 -13.97
N ASP A 217 -0.24 -9.80 -14.02
CA ASP A 217 -1.65 -9.77 -14.33
C ASP A 217 -2.45 -9.11 -13.19
N SER A 218 -3.67 -8.66 -13.48
CA SER A 218 -4.54 -8.00 -12.50
C SER A 218 -4.79 -8.85 -11.24
N TYR A 219 -4.82 -10.17 -11.37
CA TYR A 219 -5.01 -11.05 -10.21
C TYR A 219 -3.83 -10.95 -9.23
N VAL A 220 -2.59 -10.97 -9.74
CA VAL A 220 -1.40 -10.84 -8.89
C VAL A 220 -1.30 -9.45 -8.27
N THR A 221 -1.58 -8.39 -9.03
CA THR A 221 -1.63 -7.02 -8.49
C THR A 221 -2.66 -6.90 -7.37
N TRP A 222 -3.88 -7.39 -7.60
CA TRP A 222 -4.95 -7.40 -6.60
C TRP A 222 -4.54 -8.17 -5.34
N VAL A 223 -3.99 -9.39 -5.50
CA VAL A 223 -3.53 -10.18 -4.35
C VAL A 223 -2.45 -9.44 -3.55
N TYR A 224 -1.41 -8.91 -4.19
CA TYR A 224 -0.36 -8.16 -3.48
C TYR A 224 -0.91 -6.94 -2.74
N GLY A 225 -1.87 -6.21 -3.34
CA GLY A 225 -2.59 -5.13 -2.67
C GLY A 225 -3.32 -5.60 -1.40
N GLN A 226 -4.04 -6.73 -1.46
CA GLN A 226 -4.73 -7.28 -0.30
C GLN A 226 -3.77 -7.80 0.79
N LEU A 227 -2.66 -8.43 0.39
CA LEU A 227 -1.64 -8.90 1.33
C LEU A 227 -1.01 -7.72 2.06
N GLU A 228 -0.59 -6.68 1.34
CA GLU A 228 0.05 -5.51 1.94
C GLU A 228 -0.92 -4.72 2.82
N ALA A 229 -2.16 -4.52 2.36
CA ALA A 229 -3.17 -3.84 3.18
C ALA A 229 -3.49 -4.61 4.47
N SER A 230 -3.46 -5.94 4.41
CA SER A 230 -3.57 -6.79 5.60
C SER A 230 -2.36 -6.59 6.53
N ARG A 231 -1.13 -6.55 6.00
CA ARG A 231 0.08 -6.29 6.81
C ARG A 231 0.04 -4.93 7.48
N ALA A 232 -0.27 -3.87 6.72
CA ALA A 232 -0.39 -2.52 7.25
C ALA A 232 -1.47 -2.41 8.34
N THR A 233 -2.64 -3.06 8.14
CA THR A 233 -3.69 -3.11 9.17
C THR A 233 -3.20 -3.81 10.44
N LEU A 234 -2.47 -4.93 10.31
CA LEU A 234 -1.92 -5.65 11.47
C LEU A 234 -0.85 -4.83 12.20
N GLN A 235 0.00 -4.08 11.47
CA GLN A 235 0.99 -3.18 12.05
C GLN A 235 0.33 -1.99 12.78
N LEU A 236 -0.77 -1.47 12.24
CA LEU A 236 -1.57 -0.45 12.91
C LEU A 236 -2.24 -0.99 14.18
N ILE A 237 -2.74 -2.23 14.16
CA ILE A 237 -3.27 -2.91 15.36
C ILE A 237 -2.18 -3.06 16.42
N GLU A 238 -0.97 -3.49 16.04
CA GLU A 238 0.16 -3.64 16.94
C GLU A 238 0.52 -2.30 17.60
N SER A 239 0.79 -1.28 16.80
CA SER A 239 1.15 0.06 17.30
C SER A 239 0.06 0.72 18.15
N ASN A 240 -1.21 0.61 17.77
CA ASN A 240 -2.29 1.39 18.40
C ASN A 240 -3.14 0.63 19.43
N LEU A 241 -3.17 -0.70 19.41
CA LEU A 241 -3.94 -1.52 20.37
C LEU A 241 -3.05 -2.33 21.31
N ILE A 242 -1.85 -2.74 20.86
CA ILE A 242 -0.92 -3.56 21.66
C ILE A 242 0.09 -2.67 22.37
N ASP A 243 0.84 -1.86 21.63
CA ASP A 243 1.93 -1.02 22.17
C ASP A 243 1.39 0.25 22.84
N ASN A 244 0.18 0.67 22.47
CA ASN A 244 -0.47 1.84 23.05
C ASN A 244 -0.67 1.69 24.56
N THR A 245 -0.23 2.69 25.31
CA THR A 245 -0.37 2.78 26.77
C THR A 245 -1.57 3.64 27.19
N SER A 246 -2.25 4.27 26.24
CA SER A 246 -3.46 5.07 26.48
C SER A 246 -4.62 4.20 26.93
N LEU A 247 -5.51 4.77 27.75
CA LEU A 247 -6.71 4.07 28.22
C LEU A 247 -7.74 3.83 27.11
N PHE A 248 -7.71 4.66 26.06
CA PHE A 248 -8.67 4.61 24.97
C PHE A 248 -7.99 4.19 23.67
N PRO A 249 -8.57 3.25 22.91
CA PRO A 249 -7.96 2.76 21.68
C PRO A 249 -8.16 3.73 20.51
N GLU A 250 -7.32 3.61 19.49
CA GLU A 250 -7.51 4.30 18.21
C GLU A 250 -8.74 3.75 17.48
N LEU A 251 -9.80 4.57 17.39
CA LEU A 251 -11.10 4.12 16.89
C LEU A 251 -11.14 3.92 15.36
N SER A 252 -10.22 4.51 14.60
CA SER A 252 -10.18 4.34 13.12
C SER A 252 -9.94 2.88 12.70
N LEU A 253 -9.37 2.06 13.57
CA LEU A 253 -9.15 0.63 13.35
C LEU A 253 -10.43 -0.21 13.41
N PHE A 254 -11.54 0.37 13.87
CA PHE A 254 -12.82 -0.28 13.96
C PHE A 254 -13.75 0.14 12.81
N ASP A 255 -14.77 -0.69 12.58
CA ASP A 255 -15.84 -0.37 11.62
C ASP A 255 -16.67 0.79 12.17
N CYS A 256 -16.60 1.94 11.50
CA CYS A 256 -17.38 3.13 11.86
C CYS A 256 -18.87 2.82 12.01
N HIS A 257 -19.45 1.94 11.19
CA HIS A 257 -20.89 1.63 11.20
C HIS A 257 -21.30 0.70 12.34
N SER A 258 -20.34 0.17 13.11
CA SER A 258 -20.60 -0.49 14.39
C SER A 258 -20.97 0.51 15.49
N CYS A 259 -20.56 1.78 15.36
CA CYS A 259 -20.85 2.84 16.33
C CYS A 259 -21.74 3.95 15.75
N HIS A 260 -21.54 4.32 14.49
CA HIS A 260 -22.25 5.40 13.79
C HIS A 260 -23.45 4.86 13.01
N HIS A 261 -24.44 4.37 13.74
CA HIS A 261 -25.74 4.01 13.18
C HIS A 261 -26.85 4.34 14.19
N PRO A 262 -28.13 4.43 13.77
CA PRO A 262 -29.22 4.60 14.70
C PRO A 262 -29.25 3.44 15.70
N MET A 263 -29.32 3.71 17.00
CA MET A 263 -29.40 2.67 18.03
C MET A 263 -30.64 1.78 17.90
N SER A 264 -31.69 2.26 17.21
CA SER A 264 -32.88 1.49 16.89
C SER A 264 -32.66 0.42 15.81
N ASP A 265 -31.55 0.49 15.06
CA ASP A 265 -31.18 -0.47 14.03
C ASP A 265 -30.39 -1.64 14.64
N LEU A 266 -31.12 -2.69 15.04
CA LEU A 266 -30.53 -3.91 15.60
C LEU A 266 -29.89 -4.77 14.49
N LYS A 267 -28.62 -4.52 14.21
CA LYS A 267 -27.88 -5.17 13.11
C LYS A 267 -27.36 -6.58 13.41
N TRP A 268 -27.41 -7.06 14.66
CA TRP A 268 -26.92 -8.40 14.98
C TRP A 268 -27.82 -9.46 14.34
N THR A 269 -27.20 -10.39 13.59
CA THR A 269 -27.88 -11.59 13.05
C THR A 269 -27.03 -12.81 13.34
N GLN A 270 -27.60 -14.02 13.25
CA GLN A 270 -26.82 -15.25 13.40
C GLN A 270 -25.67 -15.36 12.37
N ALA A 271 -25.87 -14.82 11.16
CA ALA A 271 -24.84 -14.79 10.12
C ALA A 271 -23.73 -13.76 10.43
N LYS A 272 -24.08 -12.54 10.86
CA LYS A 272 -23.11 -11.48 11.20
C LYS A 272 -22.40 -11.73 12.53
N GLY A 273 -23.10 -12.36 13.46
CA GLY A 273 -22.68 -12.71 14.81
C GLY A 273 -22.06 -14.09 14.93
N GLN A 274 -21.85 -14.83 13.83
CA GLN A 274 -21.23 -16.16 13.90
C GLN A 274 -19.81 -16.02 14.48
N GLY A 275 -19.60 -16.53 15.70
CA GLY A 275 -18.34 -16.39 16.44
C GLY A 275 -18.21 -15.10 17.27
N PHE A 276 -19.22 -14.24 17.30
CA PHE A 276 -19.20 -12.95 17.99
C PHE A 276 -20.37 -12.80 18.96
N LYS A 277 -20.09 -12.26 20.16
CA LYS A 277 -21.15 -11.93 21.12
C LYS A 277 -21.89 -10.68 20.63
N PRO A 278 -23.20 -10.52 20.93
CA PRO A 278 -23.87 -9.23 20.74
C PRO A 278 -23.10 -8.10 21.43
N GLY A 279 -22.90 -6.98 20.74
CA GLY A 279 -22.13 -5.83 21.24
C GLY A 279 -20.61 -5.92 21.06
N THR A 280 -20.06 -6.98 20.43
CA THR A 280 -18.64 -6.99 20.06
C THR A 280 -18.34 -5.89 19.04
N VAL A 281 -17.39 -5.01 19.36
CA VAL A 281 -16.88 -4.00 18.43
C VAL A 281 -16.12 -4.70 17.30
N ARG A 282 -16.43 -4.36 16.05
CA ARG A 282 -15.81 -4.97 14.88
C ARG A 282 -14.60 -4.17 14.43
N LEU A 283 -13.51 -4.86 14.13
CA LEU A 283 -12.39 -4.26 13.40
C LEU A 283 -12.85 -3.86 11.99
N ASN A 284 -12.17 -2.87 11.43
CA ASN A 284 -12.18 -2.60 10.02
C ASN A 284 -11.43 -3.72 9.27
N ASP A 285 -12.10 -4.85 9.05
CA ASP A 285 -11.51 -6.11 8.63
C ASP A 285 -11.71 -6.46 7.14
N GLY A 286 -12.10 -5.48 6.31
CA GLY A 286 -12.43 -5.70 4.89
C GLY A 286 -11.34 -6.46 4.11
N ASN A 287 -10.09 -5.99 4.20
CA ASN A 287 -8.95 -6.61 3.52
C ASN A 287 -8.60 -7.98 4.12
N LEU A 288 -8.85 -8.19 5.41
CA LEU A 288 -8.68 -9.49 6.08
C LEU A 288 -9.74 -10.50 5.63
N LYS A 289 -10.96 -10.05 5.31
CA LYS A 289 -11.99 -10.90 4.68
C LYS A 289 -11.56 -11.29 3.26
N MET A 290 -10.97 -10.39 2.49
CA MET A 290 -10.40 -10.74 1.19
C MET A 290 -9.20 -11.69 1.32
N LEU A 291 -8.39 -11.54 2.37
CA LEU A 291 -7.31 -12.47 2.69
C LEU A 291 -7.84 -13.90 2.93
N MET A 292 -9.03 -14.07 3.53
CA MET A 292 -9.66 -15.39 3.67
C MET A 292 -9.98 -16.04 2.33
N VAL A 293 -10.49 -15.27 1.37
CA VAL A 293 -10.76 -15.72 0.01
C VAL A 293 -9.46 -16.14 -0.68
N ILE A 294 -8.40 -15.33 -0.54
CA ILE A 294 -7.09 -15.64 -1.12
C ILE A 294 -6.52 -16.91 -0.48
N ALA A 295 -6.60 -17.04 0.83
CA ALA A 295 -6.10 -18.17 1.59
C ALA A 295 -6.76 -19.50 1.18
N SER A 296 -8.03 -19.49 0.75
CA SER A 296 -8.69 -20.71 0.26
C SER A 296 -8.04 -21.25 -1.02
N SER A 297 -7.58 -20.36 -1.91
CA SER A 297 -6.85 -20.76 -3.12
C SER A 297 -5.47 -21.36 -2.79
N ALA A 298 -4.90 -21.02 -1.64
CA ALA A 298 -3.62 -21.52 -1.14
C ALA A 298 -3.75 -22.67 -0.12
N GLY A 299 -4.97 -23.13 0.20
CA GLY A 299 -5.23 -24.16 1.21
C GLY A 299 -4.89 -23.74 2.65
N LYS A 300 -4.99 -22.45 2.97
CA LYS A 300 -4.67 -21.85 4.29
C LYS A 300 -5.89 -21.24 4.98
N ASP A 301 -7.09 -21.43 4.43
CA ASP A 301 -8.35 -20.86 4.90
C ASP A 301 -8.66 -21.22 6.36
N LYS A 302 -8.52 -22.49 6.75
CA LYS A 302 -8.86 -22.94 8.10
C LYS A 302 -7.99 -22.30 9.17
N SER A 303 -6.66 -22.30 8.96
CA SER A 303 -5.72 -21.68 9.91
C SER A 303 -5.96 -20.17 9.99
N LEU A 304 -6.14 -19.50 8.85
CA LEU A 304 -6.39 -18.07 8.84
C LEU A 304 -7.68 -17.71 9.56
N HIS A 305 -8.76 -18.44 9.31
CA HIS A 305 -10.05 -18.22 9.97
C HIS A 305 -9.95 -18.36 11.50
N LEU A 306 -9.20 -19.35 11.98
CA LEU A 306 -8.94 -19.53 13.41
C LEU A 306 -8.20 -18.32 14.00
N HIS A 307 -7.13 -17.85 13.34
CA HIS A 307 -6.35 -16.71 13.83
C HIS A 307 -7.12 -15.38 13.78
N LEU A 308 -7.90 -15.13 12.72
CA LEU A 308 -8.77 -13.95 12.61
C LEU A 308 -9.88 -13.95 13.67
N THR A 309 -10.47 -15.12 13.95
CA THR A 309 -11.48 -15.27 15.01
C THR A 309 -10.85 -15.01 16.38
N SER A 310 -9.66 -15.58 16.64
CA SER A 310 -8.92 -15.36 17.89
C SER A 310 -8.54 -13.89 18.08
N MET A 311 -8.07 -13.21 17.03
CA MET A 311 -7.77 -11.77 17.08
C MET A 311 -9.03 -10.95 17.43
N SER A 312 -10.12 -11.21 16.73
CA SER A 312 -11.34 -10.41 16.88
C SER A 312 -12.05 -10.65 18.23
N GLN A 313 -11.89 -11.84 18.82
CA GLN A 313 -12.36 -12.12 20.18
C GLN A 313 -11.42 -11.62 21.27
N GLY A 314 -10.15 -11.40 20.94
CA GLY A 314 -9.09 -11.01 21.87
C GLY A 314 -8.80 -9.51 21.92
N LEU A 315 -9.67 -8.63 21.42
CA LEU A 315 -9.41 -7.18 21.31
C LEU A 315 -9.06 -6.49 22.64
N ASN A 316 -9.41 -7.10 23.77
CA ASN A 316 -9.09 -6.63 25.12
C ASN A 316 -7.93 -7.39 25.80
N ASP A 317 -7.29 -8.32 25.09
CA ASP A 317 -6.14 -9.11 25.56
C ASP A 317 -4.95 -8.89 24.62
N LYS A 318 -4.00 -8.07 25.08
CA LYS A 318 -2.79 -7.73 24.30
C LYS A 318 -1.95 -8.95 23.93
N GLN A 319 -1.85 -9.94 24.80
CA GLN A 319 -1.04 -11.13 24.55
C GLN A 319 -1.68 -12.02 23.48
N GLN A 320 -3.00 -12.16 23.53
CA GLN A 320 -3.77 -12.87 22.50
C GLN A 320 -3.72 -12.14 21.15
N LEU A 321 -3.83 -10.81 21.14
CA LEU A 321 -3.68 -10.01 19.93
C LEU A 321 -2.31 -10.17 19.30
N LEU A 322 -1.24 -10.01 20.09
CA LEU A 322 0.14 -10.14 19.61
C LEU A 322 0.37 -11.52 18.98
N SER A 323 -0.10 -12.58 19.65
CA SER A 323 -0.02 -13.94 19.12
C SER A 323 -0.78 -14.08 17.80
N SER A 324 -2.01 -13.55 17.72
CA SER A 324 -2.85 -13.64 16.52
C SER A 324 -2.25 -12.88 15.34
N VAL A 325 -1.76 -11.65 15.57
CA VAL A 325 -1.06 -10.82 14.58
C VAL A 325 0.14 -11.57 14.00
N ALA A 326 0.99 -12.13 14.86
CA ALA A 326 2.15 -12.90 14.42
C ALA A 326 1.77 -14.12 13.57
N GLN A 327 0.70 -14.85 13.93
CA GLN A 327 0.25 -16.01 13.15
C GLN A 327 -0.37 -15.61 11.81
N ILE A 328 -1.14 -14.51 11.76
CA ILE A 328 -1.70 -14.01 10.50
C ILE A 328 -0.58 -13.57 9.56
N ASN A 329 0.44 -12.86 10.05
CA ASN A 329 1.61 -12.47 9.26
C ASN A 329 2.33 -13.68 8.64
N ARG A 330 2.49 -14.79 9.37
CA ARG A 330 3.04 -16.04 8.81
C ARG A 330 2.17 -16.65 7.71
N VAL A 331 0.84 -16.54 7.83
CA VAL A 331 -0.07 -16.98 6.76
C VAL A 331 0.09 -16.10 5.53
N ILE A 332 0.18 -14.78 5.68
CA ILE A 332 0.42 -13.84 4.58
C ILE A 332 1.74 -14.17 3.87
N GLU A 333 2.83 -14.39 4.63
CA GLU A 333 4.13 -14.82 4.07
C GLU A 333 4.03 -16.13 3.30
N SER A 334 3.30 -17.11 3.84
CA SER A 334 3.08 -18.39 3.17
C SER A 334 2.28 -18.23 1.86
N ILE A 335 1.26 -17.37 1.84
CA ILE A 335 0.47 -17.09 0.63
C ILE A 335 1.35 -16.39 -0.41
N GLN A 336 2.13 -15.41 0.01
CA GLN A 336 3.04 -14.66 -0.85
C GLN A 336 4.07 -15.57 -1.52
N LYS A 337 4.66 -16.51 -0.77
CA LYS A 337 5.57 -17.51 -1.32
C LYS A 337 4.90 -18.39 -2.38
N VAL A 338 3.68 -18.87 -2.09
CA VAL A 338 2.91 -19.67 -3.05
C VAL A 338 2.66 -18.87 -4.32
N LEU A 339 2.21 -17.61 -4.20
CA LEU A 339 1.90 -16.72 -5.34
C LEU A 339 3.11 -16.47 -6.24
N ALA A 340 4.28 -16.21 -5.65
CA ALA A 340 5.52 -15.96 -6.37
C ALA A 340 5.93 -17.14 -7.27
N GLU A 341 5.62 -18.37 -6.84
CA GLU A 341 5.94 -19.61 -7.55
C GLU A 341 4.86 -20.03 -8.57
N GLN A 342 3.70 -19.33 -8.65
CA GLN A 342 2.61 -19.72 -9.56
C GLN A 342 2.91 -19.39 -11.02
N SER A 343 2.69 -20.38 -11.90
CA SER A 343 2.64 -20.17 -13.34
C SER A 343 1.38 -19.39 -13.77
N PRO A 344 1.36 -18.76 -14.96
CA PRO A 344 0.20 -18.03 -15.46
C PRO A 344 -1.10 -18.87 -15.52
N SER A 345 -1.00 -20.17 -15.85
CA SER A 345 -2.16 -21.06 -15.89
C SER A 345 -2.72 -21.34 -14.49
N VAL A 346 -1.85 -21.49 -13.48
CA VAL A 346 -2.24 -21.64 -12.08
C VAL A 346 -2.91 -20.36 -11.57
N ARG A 347 -2.34 -19.18 -11.85
CA ARG A 347 -2.92 -17.87 -11.48
C ARG A 347 -4.32 -17.70 -12.04
N LYS A 348 -4.54 -18.04 -13.31
CA LYS A 348 -5.87 -17.97 -13.95
C LYS A 348 -6.91 -18.86 -13.26
N ASN A 349 -6.52 -20.05 -12.83
CA ASN A 349 -7.40 -20.95 -12.09
C ASN A 349 -7.66 -20.46 -10.66
N ALA A 350 -6.63 -19.92 -10.00
CA ALA A 350 -6.74 -19.31 -8.69
C ALA A 350 -7.69 -18.10 -8.73
N ALA A 351 -7.56 -17.21 -9.71
CA ALA A 351 -8.46 -16.07 -9.92
C ALA A 351 -9.93 -16.51 -10.07
N LYS A 352 -10.20 -17.55 -10.87
CA LYS A 352 -11.55 -18.12 -11.00
C LYS A 352 -12.07 -18.71 -9.69
N HIS A 353 -11.20 -19.37 -8.92
CA HIS A 353 -11.56 -19.91 -7.61
C HIS A 353 -11.90 -18.77 -6.64
N THR A 354 -11.03 -17.77 -6.54
CA THR A 354 -11.21 -16.56 -5.72
C THR A 354 -12.55 -15.88 -6.04
N LEU A 355 -12.86 -15.63 -7.31
CA LEU A 355 -14.13 -15.03 -7.71
C LEU A 355 -15.34 -15.87 -7.25
N ARG A 356 -15.30 -17.20 -7.45
CA ARG A 356 -16.38 -18.08 -6.98
C ARG A 356 -16.53 -18.06 -5.47
N GLN A 357 -15.43 -17.97 -4.72
CA GLN A 357 -15.47 -17.86 -3.27
C GLN A 357 -16.06 -16.54 -2.82
N ILE A 358 -15.68 -15.41 -3.42
CA ILE A 358 -16.30 -14.10 -3.16
C ILE A 358 -17.81 -14.19 -3.37
N LEU A 359 -18.27 -14.71 -4.52
CA LEU A 359 -19.69 -14.85 -4.80
C LEU A 359 -20.40 -15.76 -3.79
N SER A 360 -19.78 -16.89 -3.42
CA SER A 360 -20.31 -17.84 -2.43
C SER A 360 -20.43 -17.23 -1.03
N MET A 361 -19.40 -16.50 -0.58
CA MET A 361 -19.39 -15.81 0.71
C MET A 361 -20.40 -14.65 0.73
N GLY A 362 -20.47 -13.88 -0.36
CA GLY A 362 -21.45 -12.81 -0.55
C GLY A 362 -22.89 -13.32 -0.53
N ALA A 363 -23.18 -14.41 -1.24
CA ALA A 363 -24.51 -15.05 -1.23
C ALA A 363 -24.94 -15.56 0.16
N LYS A 364 -23.97 -15.86 1.04
CA LYS A 364 -24.20 -16.23 2.45
C LYS A 364 -24.27 -15.02 3.39
N GLY A 365 -24.18 -13.80 2.86
CA GLY A 365 -24.22 -12.56 3.64
C GLY A 365 -22.93 -12.26 4.42
N GLN A 366 -21.79 -12.90 4.12
CA GLN A 366 -20.55 -12.71 4.87
C GLN A 366 -19.88 -11.34 4.62
N PHE A 367 -20.31 -10.63 3.58
CA PHE A 367 -19.90 -9.25 3.25
C PHE A 367 -21.01 -8.22 3.51
N SER A 368 -22.06 -8.57 4.26
CA SER A 368 -23.21 -7.68 4.52
C SER A 368 -22.91 -6.49 5.45
N ASP A 369 -21.64 -6.28 5.80
CA ASP A 369 -21.14 -5.10 6.51
C ASP A 369 -20.38 -4.24 5.49
N TYR A 370 -20.71 -2.95 5.44
CA TYR A 370 -20.43 -2.02 4.35
C TYR A 370 -18.94 -1.91 3.95
N ILE A 371 -18.01 -2.24 4.85
CA ILE A 371 -16.57 -2.13 4.56
C ILE A 371 -16.01 -3.36 3.81
N ALA A 372 -16.82 -4.41 3.62
CA ALA A 372 -16.42 -5.61 2.88
C ALA A 372 -17.08 -5.75 1.49
N ALA A 373 -17.87 -4.76 1.09
CA ALA A 373 -18.68 -4.77 -0.13
C ALA A 373 -18.19 -3.77 -1.17
#